data_AF-A0AAJ4JNC4-F1
#
_entry.id   AF-A0AAJ4JNC4-F1
#
_cell.length_a   1.000
_cell.length_b   1.000
_cell.length_c   1.000
_cell.angle_alpha   90.00
_cell.angle_beta   90.00
_cell.angle_gamma   90.00
#
_symmetry.space_group_name_H-M   'P 1'
#
loop_
_entity.id
_entity.type
_entity.pdbx_description
1 polymer ?
#
loop_
_entity_poly.entity_id
_entity_poly.type
_entity_poly.pdbx_seq_one_letter_code
_entity_poly.pdbx_strand_id
1 'polypeptide(L)'
;MKAWHTQDINGEMQEIVFAETRAKAIYQSEAYGWTDYINVRIKRARYADGLEGNPKQLKQSMLENGWWFECDSCLTHVDIENLINQPIVTNNGKVMCDTCFNKKFNRRSNNELK
;
A
#
# COMPACT_ATOMS: atom_id res chain seq x y z
N MET A 1 3.08 11.16 12.88
CA MET A 1 1.77 10.75 13.43
C MET A 1 1.74 9.25 13.66
N LYS A 2 0.79 8.72 14.45
CA LYS A 2 0.62 7.27 14.63
C LYS A 2 -0.15 6.70 13.45
N ALA A 3 0.28 5.55 12.95
CA ALA A 3 -0.40 4.82 11.90
C ALA A 3 -1.35 3.75 12.46
N TRP A 4 -2.50 3.62 11.82
CA TRP A 4 -3.57 2.71 12.19
C TRP A 4 -4.01 1.95 10.95
N HIS A 5 -4.04 0.63 11.05
CA HIS A 5 -4.68 -0.18 10.02
C HIS A 5 -6.17 -0.19 10.35
N THR A 6 -6.97 0.35 9.44
CA THR A 6 -8.42 0.35 9.46
C THR A 6 -8.95 -0.58 8.39
N GLN A 7 -10.01 -1.31 8.70
CA GLN A 7 -10.68 -2.18 7.74
C GLN A 7 -12.18 -2.18 8.01
N ASP A 8 -12.95 -2.46 6.97
CA ASP A 8 -14.38 -2.72 7.09
C ASP A 8 -14.66 -4.01 7.89
N ILE A 9 -15.93 -4.31 8.11
CA ILE A 9 -16.33 -5.47 8.92
C ILE A 9 -15.89 -6.81 8.29
N ASN A 10 -15.82 -6.87 6.96
CA ASN A 10 -15.45 -8.09 6.24
C ASN A 10 -13.94 -8.20 6.04
N GLY A 11 -13.19 -7.09 6.17
CA GLY A 11 -11.76 -7.03 5.90
C GLY A 11 -11.42 -7.02 4.42
N GLU A 12 -12.40 -6.77 3.55
CA GLU A 12 -12.19 -6.68 2.10
C GLU A 12 -11.57 -5.33 1.73
N MET A 13 -11.89 -4.29 2.49
CA MET A 13 -11.39 -2.95 2.26
C MET A 13 -10.54 -2.49 3.44
N GLN A 14 -9.26 -2.21 3.18
CA GLN A 14 -8.26 -1.93 4.22
C GLN A 14 -7.42 -0.71 3.87
N GLU A 15 -7.06 0.08 4.88
CA GLU A 15 -6.30 1.31 4.73
C GLU A 15 -5.31 1.50 5.89
N ILE A 16 -4.23 2.24 5.66
CA ILE A 16 -3.40 2.82 6.72
C ILE A 16 -3.77 4.29 6.89
N VAL A 17 -4.35 4.63 8.04
CA VAL A 17 -4.71 6.00 8.42
C VAL A 17 -3.74 6.55 9.45
N PHE A 18 -3.29 7.78 9.25
CA PHE A 18 -2.44 8.49 10.20
C PHE A 18 -3.27 9.40 11.09
N ALA A 19 -3.25 9.16 12.40
CA ALA A 19 -3.97 9.99 13.37
C ALA A 19 -3.34 9.90 14.77
N GLU A 20 -3.56 10.91 15.60
CA GLU A 20 -3.05 10.93 16.99
C GLU A 20 -3.69 9.86 17.89
N THR A 21 -4.96 9.55 17.64
CA THR A 21 -5.80 8.65 18.46
C THR A 21 -6.56 7.65 17.60
N ARG A 22 -6.96 6.53 18.22
CA ARG A 22 -7.76 5.47 17.58
C ARG A 22 -9.08 6.01 17.04
N ALA A 23 -9.78 6.81 17.82
CA ALA A 23 -11.09 7.36 17.44
C ALA A 23 -10.98 8.31 16.23
N LYS A 24 -9.96 9.17 16.20
CA LYS A 24 -9.68 10.04 15.04
C LYS A 24 -9.38 9.21 13.79
N ALA A 25 -8.59 8.14 13.91
CA ALA A 25 -8.29 7.26 12.79
C ALA A 25 -9.53 6.57 12.22
N ILE A 26 -10.46 6.10 13.06
CA ILE A 26 -11.74 5.54 12.57
C ILE A 26 -12.51 6.63 11.81
N TYR A 27 -12.66 7.80 12.42
CA TYR A 27 -13.45 8.90 11.84
C TYR A 27 -12.90 9.40 10.50
N GLN A 28 -11.58 9.34 10.32
CA GLN A 28 -10.89 9.75 9.09
C GLN A 28 -10.80 8.63 8.05
N SER A 29 -11.01 7.36 8.43
CA SER A 29 -10.86 6.22 7.52
C SER A 29 -11.97 6.12 6.50
N GLU A 30 -11.63 5.67 5.29
CA GLU A 30 -12.65 5.35 4.27
C GLU A 30 -13.57 4.22 4.74
N ALA A 31 -13.10 3.34 5.64
CA ALA A 31 -13.90 2.29 6.26
C ALA A 31 -15.14 2.81 6.99
N TYR A 32 -15.08 4.01 7.59
CA TYR A 32 -16.27 4.64 8.18
C TYR A 32 -17.28 5.13 7.11
N GLY A 33 -16.84 5.38 5.89
CA GLY A 33 -17.73 5.63 4.75
C GLY A 33 -18.41 4.37 4.22
N TRP A 34 -17.80 3.19 4.42
CA TRP A 34 -18.32 1.90 3.96
C TRP A 34 -19.17 1.17 5.00
N THR A 35 -19.01 1.48 6.28
CA THR A 35 -19.75 0.83 7.37
C THR A 35 -19.93 1.74 8.58
N ASP A 36 -20.84 1.37 9.47
CA ASP A 36 -21.05 2.09 10.72
C ASP A 36 -19.77 2.11 11.58
N TYR A 37 -19.61 3.18 12.37
CA TYR A 37 -18.45 3.38 13.24
C TYR A 37 -18.12 2.16 14.11
N ILE A 38 -19.14 1.46 14.63
CA ILE A 38 -18.99 0.28 15.49
C ILE A 38 -18.42 -0.94 14.75
N ASN A 39 -18.55 -0.96 13.43
CA ASN A 39 -18.17 -2.07 12.56
C ASN A 39 -16.78 -1.87 11.93
N VAL A 40 -16.18 -0.68 12.08
CA VAL A 40 -14.80 -0.44 11.66
C VAL A 40 -13.84 -1.15 12.61
N ARG A 41 -13.10 -2.12 12.06
CA ARG A 41 -12.03 -2.80 12.77
C ARG A 41 -10.75 -1.98 12.63
N ILE A 42 -10.04 -1.79 13.74
CA ILE A 42 -8.84 -0.95 13.76
C ILE A 42 -7.77 -1.53 14.69
N LYS A 43 -6.53 -1.56 14.21
CA LYS A 43 -5.35 -1.98 14.96
C LYS A 43 -4.20 -0.98 14.76
N ARG A 44 -3.27 -0.91 15.73
CA ARG A 44 -2.06 -0.09 15.56
C ARG A 44 -1.13 -0.72 14.52
N ALA A 45 -0.72 0.08 13.54
CA ALA A 45 0.25 -0.31 12.52
C ALA A 45 1.61 0.37 12.82
N ARG A 46 2.26 -0.02 13.91
CA ARG A 46 3.52 0.63 14.38
C ARG A 46 4.61 0.65 13.31
N TYR A 47 4.63 -0.35 12.42
CA TYR A 47 5.58 -0.43 11.30
C TYR A 47 5.50 0.77 10.35
N ALA A 48 4.36 1.47 10.30
CA ALA A 48 4.13 2.60 9.41
C ALA A 48 4.25 3.96 10.10
N ASP A 49 4.55 4.03 11.40
CA ASP A 49 4.66 5.31 12.11
C ASP A 49 5.69 6.24 11.45
N GLY A 50 5.29 7.49 11.18
CA GLY A 50 6.17 8.50 10.57
C GLY A 50 6.30 8.44 9.04
N LEU A 51 5.60 7.53 8.35
CA LEU A 51 5.72 7.36 6.89
C LEU A 51 4.68 8.13 6.05
N GLU A 52 3.83 8.96 6.65
CA GLU A 52 2.71 9.69 6.02
C GLU A 52 3.12 10.49 4.77
N GLY A 53 4.32 11.09 4.79
CA GLY A 53 4.88 11.85 3.67
C GLY A 53 5.81 11.05 2.74
N ASN A 54 5.97 9.75 2.96
CA ASN A 54 6.90 8.91 2.20
C ASN A 54 6.18 7.70 1.59
N PRO A 55 5.49 7.90 0.44
CA PRO A 55 4.63 6.88 -0.14
C PRO A 55 5.39 5.61 -0.55
N LYS A 56 6.66 5.75 -0.98
CA LYS A 56 7.51 4.61 -1.31
C LYS A 56 7.81 3.76 -0.08
N GLN A 57 8.32 4.38 0.99
CA GLN A 57 8.66 3.64 2.21
C GLN A 57 7.41 3.07 2.88
N LEU A 58 6.28 3.80 2.87
CA LEU A 58 5.01 3.31 3.39
C LEU A 58 4.57 2.02 2.69
N LYS A 59 4.48 2.04 1.36
CA LYS A 59 4.05 0.85 0.58
C LYS A 59 5.03 -0.32 0.72
N GLN A 60 6.33 -0.04 0.77
CA GLN A 60 7.34 -1.08 1.04
C GLN A 60 7.13 -1.72 2.41
N SER A 61 6.94 -0.91 3.46
CA SER A 61 6.68 -1.40 4.80
C SER A 61 5.36 -2.17 4.90
N MET A 62 4.33 -1.76 4.16
CA MET A 62 3.07 -2.52 4.05
C MET A 62 3.31 -3.92 3.45
N LEU A 63 4.03 -4.02 2.33
CA LEU A 63 4.38 -5.31 1.72
C LEU A 63 5.11 -6.24 2.69
N GLU A 64 6.10 -5.72 3.42
CA GLU A 64 6.86 -6.45 4.45
C GLU A 64 5.99 -6.91 5.63
N ASN A 65 4.81 -6.31 5.81
CA ASN A 65 3.85 -6.63 6.86
C ASN A 65 2.60 -7.35 6.32
N GLY A 66 2.76 -8.08 5.20
CA GLY A 66 1.77 -9.01 4.67
C GLY A 66 0.66 -8.37 3.83
N TRP A 67 0.84 -7.13 3.40
CA TRP A 67 -0.04 -6.54 2.39
C TRP A 67 0.34 -7.05 1.00
N TRP A 68 -0.64 -7.11 0.13
CA TRP A 68 -0.45 -7.26 -1.30
C TRP A 68 -1.00 -6.03 -2.03
N PHE A 69 -0.54 -5.82 -3.26
CA PHE A 69 -1.05 -4.78 -4.14
C PHE A 69 -1.19 -5.30 -5.56
N GLU A 70 -2.03 -4.65 -6.35
CA GLU A 70 -2.04 -4.86 -7.80
C GLU A 70 -0.85 -4.13 -8.44
N CYS A 71 -0.22 -4.79 -9.42
CA CYS A 71 0.73 -4.13 -10.29
C CYS A 71 0.04 -3.02 -11.10
N ASP A 72 0.50 -1.77 -10.97
CA ASP A 72 -0.02 -0.58 -11.67
C ASP A 72 0.00 -0.69 -13.22
N SER A 73 0.66 -1.71 -13.77
CA SER A 73 0.74 -1.93 -15.22
C SER A 73 -0.06 -3.11 -15.74
N CYS A 74 -0.24 -4.18 -14.98
CA CYS A 74 -0.86 -5.42 -15.45
C CYS A 74 -1.90 -6.00 -14.50
N LEU A 75 -2.17 -5.31 -13.38
CA LEU A 75 -3.15 -5.66 -12.36
C LEU A 75 -2.90 -7.00 -11.64
N THR A 76 -1.79 -7.67 -11.93
CA THR A 76 -1.40 -8.89 -11.21
C THR A 76 -1.14 -8.59 -9.74
N HIS A 77 -1.65 -9.45 -8.86
CA HIS A 77 -1.35 -9.40 -7.43
C HIS A 77 0.13 -9.65 -7.17
N VAL A 78 0.74 -8.73 -6.41
CA VAL A 78 2.12 -8.83 -5.94
C VAL A 78 2.19 -8.61 -4.44
N ASP A 79 2.96 -9.46 -3.79
CA ASP A 79 3.29 -9.45 -2.38
C ASP A 79 4.75 -9.84 -2.24
N ILE A 80 5.31 -9.73 -1.04
CA ILE A 80 6.74 -9.99 -0.82
C ILE A 80 7.10 -11.48 -0.97
N GLU A 81 6.11 -12.39 -0.90
CA GLU A 81 6.29 -13.83 -1.04
C GLU A 81 6.20 -14.30 -2.50
N ASN A 82 5.74 -13.44 -3.42
CA ASN A 82 5.59 -13.75 -4.83
C ASN A 82 6.96 -13.94 -5.52
N LEU A 83 7.36 -15.20 -5.69
CA LEU A 83 8.64 -15.60 -6.30
C LEU A 83 8.73 -15.32 -7.81
N ILE A 84 7.59 -15.16 -8.50
CA ILE A 84 7.54 -14.99 -9.96
C ILE A 84 7.50 -13.51 -10.35
N ASN A 85 6.76 -12.71 -9.59
CA ASN A 85 6.51 -11.30 -9.86
C ASN A 85 6.74 -10.48 -8.59
N GLN A 86 8.00 -10.29 -8.22
CA GLN A 86 8.34 -9.54 -7.01
C GLN A 86 7.88 -8.08 -7.10
N PRO A 87 7.38 -7.50 -6.01
CA PRO A 87 6.91 -6.12 -5.98
C PRO A 87 8.09 -5.16 -6.02
N ILE A 88 7.97 -4.12 -6.84
CA ILE A 88 8.85 -2.96 -6.89
C ILE A 88 8.02 -1.72 -6.60
N VAL A 89 8.39 -1.01 -5.54
CA VAL A 89 7.76 0.26 -5.16
C VAL A 89 8.54 1.43 -5.73
N THR A 90 7.87 2.22 -6.57
CA THR A 90 8.44 3.43 -7.18
C THR A 90 8.37 4.63 -6.22
N ASN A 91 9.06 5.73 -6.54
CA ASN A 91 9.17 6.90 -5.64
C ASN A 91 7.82 7.57 -5.32
N ASN A 92 6.81 7.43 -6.18
CA ASN A 92 5.46 7.96 -5.92
C ASN A 92 4.52 6.94 -5.25
N GLY A 93 5.04 5.80 -4.77
CA GLY A 93 4.24 4.76 -4.10
C GLY A 93 3.47 3.84 -5.03
N LYS A 94 3.64 3.93 -6.36
CA LYS A 94 3.10 2.89 -7.25
C LYS A 94 3.85 1.59 -7.06
N VAL A 95 3.11 0.49 -6.97
CA VAL A 95 3.65 -0.86 -6.89
C VAL A 95 3.57 -1.51 -8.27
N MET A 96 4.67 -2.10 -8.72
CA MET A 96 4.76 -2.80 -10.00
C MET A 96 5.36 -4.18 -9.78
N CYS A 97 5.03 -5.17 -10.62
CA CYS A 97 5.87 -6.36 -10.70
C CYS A 97 7.20 -6.05 -11.40
N ASP A 98 8.24 -6.75 -11.00
CA ASP A 98 9.58 -6.72 -11.61
C ASP A 98 9.55 -6.91 -13.14
N THR A 99 8.73 -7.83 -13.65
CA THR A 99 8.57 -8.07 -15.08
C THR A 99 8.09 -6.82 -15.81
N CYS A 100 7.07 -6.14 -15.30
CA CYS A 100 6.57 -4.90 -15.91
C CYS A 100 7.55 -3.74 -15.73
N PHE A 101 8.23 -3.67 -14.59
CA PHE A 101 9.21 -2.63 -14.32
C PHE A 101 10.40 -2.73 -15.29
N ASN A 102 10.98 -3.92 -15.44
CA ASN A 102 12.10 -4.20 -16.33
C ASN A 102 11.72 -3.96 -17.81
N LYS A 103 10.51 -4.34 -18.22
CA LYS A 103 10.00 -4.02 -19.57
C LYS A 103 9.96 -2.52 -19.83
N LYS A 104 9.53 -1.69 -18.86
CA LYS A 104 9.51 -0.23 -19.02
C LYS A 104 10.93 0.36 -18.99
N PHE A 105 11.81 -0.16 -18.16
CA PHE A 105 13.21 0.30 -18.07
C PHE A 105 13.97 0.04 -19.37
N ASN A 106 13.91 -1.18 -19.90
CA ASN A 106 14.56 -1.56 -21.16
C ASN A 106 14.03 -0.79 -22.39
N ARG A 107 12.78 -0.32 -22.35
CA ARG A 107 12.24 0.55 -23.41
C ARG A 107 12.81 1.97 -23.36
N ARG A 108 13.12 2.49 -22.17
CA ARG A 108 13.70 3.84 -22.02
C ARG A 108 15.14 3.89 -22.50
N SER A 109 15.96 2.90 -22.12
CA SER A 109 17.36 2.82 -22.56
C SER A 109 17.51 2.73 -24.09
N ASN A 110 16.56 2.09 -24.78
CA ASN A 110 16.58 1.98 -26.24
C ASN A 110 16.10 3.24 -26.98
N ASN A 111 15.38 4.14 -26.31
CA ASN A 111 14.89 5.39 -26.91
C ASN A 111 15.86 6.57 -26.71
N GLU A 112 16.84 6.46 -25.81
CA GLU A 112 17.91 7.46 -25.61
C GLU A 112 19.11 7.25 -26.56
N LEU A 113 19.10 6.16 -27.34
CA LEU A 113 20.11 5.81 -28.34
C LEU A 113 19.70 6.14 -29.78
N LYS A 114 18.62 6.91 -29.97
CA LYS A 114 18.14 7.42 -31.27
C LYS A 114 18.15 8.94 -31.25
#